data_AF-A0AAU7UPG0-F1
#
_entry.id   AF-A0AAU7UPG0-F1
#
_cell.length_a   1.000
_cell.length_b   1.000
_cell.length_c   1.000
_cell.angle_alpha   90.00
_cell.angle_beta   90.00
_cell.angle_gamma   90.00
#
_symmetry.space_group_name_H-M   'P 1'
#
loop_
_entity.id
_entity.type
_entity.pdbx_description
1 polymer ?
#
loop_
_entity_poly.entity_id
_entity_poly.type
_entity_poly.pdbx_seq_one_letter_code
_entity_poly.pdbx_strand_id
1 'polypeptide(L)'
;MSKIPTHYPVKYKCGHSASTDLSKVPPSRRAQAARSDFYATKAGKDQNGMICPSCFKKQRATDTESFLNQLMLDTEAFETEHDLAALEGTDRMVSSGLVDSARRDRYTVLSTLLGDDTEYPDNHDDVLSAAQALTWAGWWANTLSYGIRKDNDYGQEEFYTLVIDGAEQEAKRDKSERIVAENPHDSNPDESE
;
A
#
# COMPACT_ATOMS: atom_id res chain seq x y z
N MET A 1 -23.06 41.16 -16.40
CA MET A 1 -21.73 40.84 -16.97
C MET A 1 -21.63 39.33 -17.14
N SER A 2 -21.50 38.83 -18.37
CA SER A 2 -21.34 37.40 -18.63
C SER A 2 -19.98 36.94 -18.08
N LYS A 3 -19.97 35.98 -17.14
CA LYS A 3 -18.72 35.42 -16.62
C LYS A 3 -18.11 34.55 -17.72
N ILE A 4 -16.96 34.95 -18.25
CA ILE A 4 -16.22 34.14 -19.23
C ILE A 4 -15.85 32.81 -18.56
N PRO A 5 -16.21 31.65 -19.13
CA PRO A 5 -15.87 30.35 -18.58
C PRO A 5 -14.36 30.23 -18.32
N THR A 6 -13.99 29.46 -17.31
CA THR A 6 -12.58 29.09 -17.08
C THR A 6 -12.32 27.66 -17.54
N HIS A 7 -13.33 26.79 -17.49
CA HIS A 7 -13.24 25.40 -17.89
C HIS A 7 -13.58 25.24 -19.36
N TYR A 8 -12.67 24.64 -20.12
CA TYR A 8 -12.86 24.33 -21.53
C TYR A 8 -12.46 22.88 -21.82
N PRO A 9 -13.12 22.21 -22.78
CA PRO A 9 -12.64 20.94 -23.28
C PRO A 9 -11.35 21.17 -24.09
N VAL A 10 -10.26 20.54 -23.68
CA VAL A 10 -8.96 20.59 -24.39
C VAL A 10 -8.54 19.19 -24.80
N LYS A 11 -7.88 19.09 -25.97
CA LYS A 11 -7.36 17.82 -26.48
C LYS A 11 -5.98 17.53 -25.89
N TYR A 12 -5.81 16.34 -25.34
CA TYR A 12 -4.57 15.85 -24.74
C TYR A 12 -3.80 14.94 -25.71
N LYS A 13 -2.55 14.60 -25.35
CA LYS A 13 -1.64 13.77 -26.16
C LYS A 13 -2.26 12.42 -26.53
N CYS A 14 -2.99 11.83 -25.59
CA CYS A 14 -3.66 10.55 -25.77
C CYS A 14 -4.91 10.60 -26.67
N GLY A 15 -5.18 11.73 -27.34
CA GLY A 15 -6.34 11.91 -28.24
C GLY A 15 -7.66 12.22 -27.54
N HIS A 16 -7.74 12.01 -26.23
CA HIS A 16 -8.93 12.35 -25.42
C HIS A 16 -9.06 13.85 -25.16
N SER A 17 -10.30 14.31 -25.07
CA SER A 17 -10.64 15.65 -24.59
C SER A 17 -11.11 15.59 -23.14
N ALA A 18 -10.63 16.50 -22.30
CA ALA A 18 -11.12 16.65 -20.93
C ALA A 18 -11.35 18.12 -20.59
N SER A 19 -12.25 18.38 -19.64
CA SER A 19 -12.50 19.72 -19.12
C SER A 19 -11.32 20.19 -18.27
N THR A 20 -10.66 21.26 -18.70
CA THR A 20 -9.44 21.79 -18.08
C THR A 20 -9.66 23.22 -17.64
N ASP A 21 -9.25 23.52 -16.41
CA ASP A 21 -9.30 24.89 -15.91
C ASP A 21 -8.19 25.75 -16.55
N LEU A 22 -8.62 26.71 -17.35
CA LEU A 22 -7.80 27.72 -18.00
C LEU A 22 -7.91 29.08 -17.28
N SER A 23 -8.24 29.08 -15.98
CA SER A 23 -8.26 30.30 -15.15
C SER A 23 -6.96 31.11 -15.24
N LYS A 24 -5.82 30.42 -15.36
CA LYS A 24 -4.47 30.99 -15.54
C LYS A 24 -4.22 31.62 -16.92
N VAL A 25 -5.06 31.33 -17.91
CA VAL A 25 -5.00 31.94 -19.24
C VAL A 25 -5.90 33.19 -19.25
N PRO A 26 -5.44 34.32 -19.84
CA PRO A 26 -6.26 35.52 -19.95
C PRO A 26 -7.64 35.22 -20.54
N PRO A 27 -8.75 35.78 -20.01
CA PRO A 27 -10.11 35.43 -20.43
C PRO A 27 -10.35 35.48 -21.94
N SER A 28 -9.75 36.47 -22.63
CA SER A 28 -9.84 36.64 -24.08
C SER A 28 -9.16 35.53 -24.89
N ARG A 29 -8.23 34.78 -24.29
CA ARG A 29 -7.43 33.73 -24.96
C ARG A 29 -7.84 32.31 -24.60
N ARG A 30 -8.71 32.10 -23.61
CA ARG A 30 -9.06 30.75 -23.12
C ARG A 30 -9.65 29.86 -24.20
N ALA A 31 -10.60 30.38 -24.99
CA ALA A 31 -11.23 29.62 -26.06
C ALA A 31 -10.22 29.25 -27.18
N GLN A 32 -9.28 30.15 -27.50
CA GLN A 32 -8.21 29.88 -28.47
C GLN A 32 -7.22 28.85 -27.93
N ALA A 33 -6.80 29.00 -26.66
CA ALA A 33 -5.90 28.07 -26.00
C ALA A 33 -6.50 26.65 -25.94
N ALA A 34 -7.80 26.53 -25.63
CA ALA A 34 -8.51 25.26 -25.60
C ALA A 34 -8.56 24.53 -26.95
N ARG A 35 -8.67 25.29 -28.05
CA ARG A 35 -8.68 24.78 -29.43
C ARG A 35 -7.28 24.48 -29.97
N SER A 36 -6.22 24.93 -29.29
CA SER A 36 -4.86 24.70 -29.72
C SER A 36 -4.38 23.29 -29.38
N ASP A 37 -3.43 22.76 -30.16
CA ASP A 37 -2.78 21.48 -29.88
C ASP A 37 -1.70 21.57 -28.78
N PHE A 38 -1.65 22.67 -28.02
CA PHE A 38 -0.64 22.86 -26.98
C PHE A 38 -0.61 21.71 -25.99
N TYR A 39 -1.77 21.29 -25.46
CA TYR A 39 -1.87 20.17 -24.51
C TYR A 39 -1.57 18.81 -25.15
N ALA A 40 -1.80 18.68 -26.46
CA ALA A 40 -1.52 17.44 -27.18
C ALA A 40 -0.04 17.28 -27.57
N THR A 41 0.67 18.38 -27.79
CA THR A 41 2.00 18.35 -28.43
C THR A 41 3.11 18.98 -27.60
N LYS A 42 2.83 19.99 -26.76
CA LYS A 42 3.86 20.82 -26.11
C LYS A 42 3.73 20.94 -24.60
N ALA A 43 2.56 20.69 -24.02
CA ALA A 43 2.37 20.77 -22.58
C ALA A 43 3.04 19.58 -21.89
N GLY A 44 4.07 19.78 -21.07
CA GLY A 44 4.76 18.70 -20.36
C GLY A 44 6.22 19.05 -20.11
N LYS A 45 6.90 18.32 -19.21
CA LYS A 45 8.31 18.56 -18.88
C LYS A 45 9.22 18.43 -20.12
N ASP A 46 8.91 17.47 -21.00
CA ASP A 46 9.74 17.17 -22.18
C ASP A 46 9.14 17.73 -23.48
N GLN A 47 8.22 18.71 -23.38
CA GLN A 47 7.52 19.29 -24.52
C GLN A 47 6.86 18.25 -25.46
N ASN A 48 6.39 17.14 -24.90
CA ASN A 48 5.85 16.00 -25.66
C ASN A 48 4.35 15.78 -25.37
N GLY A 49 3.62 16.86 -25.10
CA GLY A 49 2.20 16.80 -24.74
C GLY A 49 1.90 16.15 -23.39
N MET A 50 0.71 16.44 -22.87
CA MET A 50 0.25 15.99 -21.56
C MET A 50 -0.74 14.85 -21.76
N ILE A 51 -0.66 13.82 -20.92
CA ILE A 51 -1.65 12.75 -20.88
C ILE A 51 -2.90 13.29 -20.15
N CYS A 52 -4.10 12.92 -20.60
CA CYS A 52 -5.31 13.40 -19.92
C CYS A 52 -5.42 12.83 -18.50
N PRO A 53 -6.16 13.50 -17.59
CA PRO A 53 -6.30 13.04 -16.20
C PRO A 53 -6.81 11.59 -16.06
N SER A 54 -7.69 11.15 -16.97
CA SER A 54 -8.21 9.77 -16.95
C SER A 54 -7.13 8.74 -17.31
N CYS A 55 -6.40 8.96 -18.41
CA CYS A 55 -5.30 8.09 -18.81
C CYS A 55 -4.16 8.10 -17.78
N PHE A 56 -3.86 9.26 -17.17
CA PHE A 56 -2.88 9.35 -16.10
C PHE A 56 -3.30 8.53 -14.86
N LYS A 57 -4.58 8.61 -14.45
CA LYS A 57 -5.12 7.78 -13.36
C LYS A 57 -5.06 6.28 -13.67
N LYS A 58 -5.40 5.89 -14.91
CA LYS A 58 -5.33 4.48 -15.35
C LYS A 58 -3.89 3.96 -15.36
N GLN A 59 -2.96 4.74 -15.90
CA GLN A 59 -1.55 4.40 -15.90
C GLN A 59 -1.04 4.25 -14.46
N ARG A 60 -1.30 5.22 -13.59
CA ARG A 60 -1.00 5.13 -12.15
C ARG A 60 -1.55 3.86 -11.51
N ALA A 61 -2.80 3.49 -11.79
CA ALA A 61 -3.39 2.28 -11.25
C ALA A 61 -2.67 1.01 -11.74
N THR A 62 -2.32 0.97 -13.03
CA THR A 62 -1.59 -0.17 -13.64
C THR A 62 -0.17 -0.26 -13.09
N ASP A 63 0.50 0.88 -12.92
CA ASP A 63 1.85 0.96 -12.33
C ASP A 63 1.80 0.50 -10.87
N THR A 64 0.80 0.95 -10.10
CA THR A 64 0.59 0.49 -8.71
C THR A 64 0.33 -1.00 -8.65
N GLU A 65 -0.53 -1.54 -9.51
CA GLU A 65 -0.82 -2.98 -9.56
C GLU A 65 0.43 -3.79 -9.89
N SER A 66 1.19 -3.36 -10.90
CA SER A 66 2.46 -4.01 -11.28
C SER A 66 3.48 -3.97 -10.14
N PHE A 67 3.60 -2.82 -9.46
CA PHE A 67 4.45 -2.68 -8.29
C PHE A 67 4.02 -3.61 -7.15
N LEU A 68 2.73 -3.67 -6.83
CA LEU A 68 2.22 -4.55 -5.77
C LEU A 68 2.41 -6.03 -6.12
N ASN A 69 2.24 -6.41 -7.38
CA ASN A 69 2.49 -7.77 -7.83
C ASN A 69 3.98 -8.14 -7.68
N GLN A 70 4.89 -7.25 -8.09
CA GLN A 70 6.31 -7.47 -7.90
C GLN A 70 6.67 -7.57 -6.42
N LEU A 71 6.13 -6.68 -5.58
CA LEU A 71 6.34 -6.70 -4.14
C LEU A 71 5.88 -8.02 -3.50
N MET A 72 4.78 -8.61 -3.97
CA MET A 72 4.31 -9.91 -3.48
C MET A 72 5.25 -11.05 -3.90
N LEU A 73 5.77 -11.02 -5.13
CA LEU A 73 6.77 -12.00 -5.58
C LEU A 73 8.06 -11.90 -4.76
N ASP A 74 8.52 -10.69 -4.48
CA ASP A 74 9.71 -10.45 -3.65
C ASP A 74 9.44 -10.92 -2.20
N THR A 75 8.24 -10.65 -1.67
CA THR A 75 7.81 -11.13 -0.36
C THR A 75 7.83 -12.66 -0.28
N GLU A 76 7.29 -13.35 -1.29
CA GLU A 76 7.28 -14.82 -1.34
C GLU A 76 8.68 -15.41 -1.45
N ALA A 77 9.54 -14.81 -2.27
CA ALA A 77 10.93 -15.23 -2.41
C ALA A 77 11.67 -15.06 -1.07
N PHE A 78 11.50 -13.92 -0.41
CA PHE A 78 12.11 -13.63 0.88
C PHE A 78 11.60 -14.57 1.98
N GLU A 79 10.29 -14.84 2.04
CA GLU A 79 9.72 -15.79 2.99
C GLU A 79 10.28 -17.20 2.80
N THR A 80 10.52 -17.60 1.55
CA THR A 80 11.13 -18.89 1.22
C THR A 80 12.61 -18.94 1.58
N GLU A 81 13.36 -17.87 1.29
CA GLU A 81 14.79 -17.77 1.59
C GLU A 81 15.08 -17.81 3.10
N HIS A 82 14.21 -17.19 3.89
CA HIS A 82 14.37 -17.04 5.33
C HIS A 82 13.53 -18.02 6.16
N ASP A 83 12.96 -19.06 5.54
CA ASP A 83 12.09 -20.07 6.19
C ASP A 83 10.97 -19.46 7.06
N LEU A 84 10.39 -18.33 6.61
CA LEU A 84 9.34 -17.64 7.34
C LEU A 84 8.02 -18.40 7.23
N ALA A 85 7.46 -18.81 8.37
CA ALA A 85 6.15 -19.43 8.41
C ALA A 85 5.06 -18.51 7.83
N ALA A 86 4.03 -19.12 7.25
CA ALA A 86 2.85 -18.41 6.77
C ALA A 86 2.17 -17.68 7.94
N LEU A 87 1.74 -16.45 7.70
CA LEU A 87 1.04 -15.68 8.72
C LEU A 87 -0.37 -16.23 8.95
N GLU A 88 -0.72 -16.38 10.21
CA GLU A 88 -2.04 -16.79 10.67
C GLU A 88 -2.93 -15.57 10.96
N GLY A 89 -4.23 -15.73 10.74
CA GLY A 89 -5.24 -14.70 10.99
C GLY A 89 -6.61 -15.34 11.19
N THR A 90 -7.57 -14.57 11.71
CA THR A 90 -8.98 -15.01 11.69
C THR A 90 -9.53 -15.03 10.25
N ASP A 91 -10.63 -15.72 10.01
CA ASP A 91 -11.30 -15.74 8.70
C ASP A 91 -11.65 -14.33 8.19
N ARG A 92 -11.95 -13.41 9.11
CA ARG A 92 -12.18 -12.00 8.78
C ARG A 92 -10.91 -11.30 8.30
N MET A 93 -9.76 -11.62 8.89
CA MET A 93 -8.47 -11.06 8.47
C MET A 93 -8.04 -11.62 7.11
N VAL A 94 -8.31 -12.90 6.85
CA VAL A 94 -8.07 -13.53 5.55
C VAL A 94 -8.96 -12.88 4.49
N SER A 95 -10.27 -12.84 4.70
CA SER A 95 -11.24 -12.29 3.73
C SER A 95 -11.10 -10.79 3.46
N SER A 96 -10.56 -10.02 4.42
CA SER A 96 -10.28 -8.58 4.25
C SER A 96 -8.93 -8.29 3.57
N GLY A 97 -8.10 -9.31 3.29
CA GLY A 97 -6.76 -9.12 2.75
C GLY A 97 -5.76 -8.55 3.77
N LEU A 98 -6.10 -8.57 5.06
CA LEU A 98 -5.21 -8.08 6.13
C LEU A 98 -3.98 -8.97 6.27
N VAL A 99 -4.13 -10.29 6.09
CA VAL A 99 -3.00 -11.24 6.12
C VAL A 99 -1.99 -10.89 5.02
N ASP A 100 -2.43 -10.62 3.79
CA ASP A 100 -1.55 -10.23 2.70
C ASP A 100 -0.90 -8.85 2.95
N SER A 101 -1.64 -7.93 3.56
CA SER A 101 -1.06 -6.66 3.99
C SER A 101 0.03 -6.85 5.03
N ALA A 102 -0.22 -7.70 6.03
CA ALA A 102 0.72 -8.03 7.08
C ALA A 102 1.98 -8.71 6.54
N ARG A 103 1.85 -9.58 5.51
CA ARG A 103 2.99 -10.20 4.83
C ARG A 103 3.91 -9.15 4.20
N ARG A 104 3.33 -8.17 3.48
CA ARG A 104 4.10 -7.06 2.90
C ARG A 104 4.77 -6.19 3.95
N ASP A 105 4.07 -5.92 5.05
CA ASP A 105 4.63 -5.16 6.16
C ASP A 105 5.79 -5.90 6.84
N ARG A 106 5.63 -7.21 7.08
CA ARG A 106 6.70 -8.10 7.56
C ARG A 106 7.91 -8.06 6.62
N TYR A 107 7.70 -8.25 5.32
CA TYR A 107 8.77 -8.18 4.32
C TYR A 107 9.51 -6.84 4.37
N THR A 108 8.79 -5.72 4.32
CA THR A 108 9.41 -4.38 4.28
C THR A 108 10.27 -4.10 5.52
N VAL A 109 9.83 -4.56 6.70
CA VAL A 109 10.59 -4.43 7.95
C VAL A 109 11.81 -5.35 7.92
N LEU A 110 11.62 -6.64 7.65
CA LEU A 110 12.69 -7.62 7.73
C LEU A 110 13.74 -7.43 6.62
N SER A 111 13.36 -7.01 5.41
CA SER A 111 14.32 -6.68 4.36
C SER A 111 15.23 -5.51 4.75
N THR A 112 14.77 -4.66 5.67
CA THR A 112 15.58 -3.56 6.22
C THR A 112 16.51 -4.05 7.33
N LEU A 113 16.04 -4.94 8.21
CA LEU A 113 16.84 -5.46 9.33
C LEU A 113 17.85 -6.53 8.91
N LEU A 114 17.53 -7.31 7.88
CA LEU A 114 18.34 -8.44 7.41
C LEU A 114 19.16 -8.11 6.14
N GLY A 115 19.07 -6.87 5.65
CA GLY A 115 19.84 -6.43 4.48
C GLY A 115 21.31 -6.14 4.81
N ASP A 116 22.16 -6.11 3.77
CA ASP A 116 23.61 -5.90 3.89
C ASP A 116 24.00 -4.57 4.56
N ASP A 117 23.13 -3.56 4.50
CA ASP A 117 23.34 -2.22 5.08
C ASP A 117 22.76 -2.07 6.50
N THR A 118 22.49 -3.18 7.20
CA THR A 118 21.99 -3.14 8.58
C THR A 118 23.02 -2.56 9.57
N GLU A 119 22.55 -1.75 10.51
CA GLU A 119 23.38 -1.18 11.59
C GLU A 119 23.67 -2.22 12.69
N TYR A 120 22.86 -3.29 12.78
CA TYR A 120 22.97 -4.32 13.83
C TYR A 120 23.08 -5.74 13.22
N PRO A 121 24.15 -6.04 12.48
CA PRO A 121 24.31 -7.34 11.81
C PRO A 121 24.43 -8.51 12.79
N ASP A 122 24.94 -8.28 14.00
CA ASP A 122 25.08 -9.33 15.03
C ASP A 122 23.72 -9.81 15.58
N ASN A 123 22.64 -9.04 15.39
CA ASN A 123 21.29 -9.35 15.85
C ASN A 123 20.45 -10.08 14.79
N HIS A 124 21.04 -10.40 13.64
CA HIS A 124 20.34 -10.99 12.49
C HIS A 124 19.62 -12.29 12.86
N ASP A 125 20.32 -13.23 13.51
CA ASP A 125 19.79 -14.55 13.82
C ASP A 125 18.68 -14.49 14.88
N ASP A 126 18.79 -13.58 15.85
CA ASP A 126 17.78 -13.38 16.89
C ASP A 126 16.49 -12.81 16.30
N VAL A 127 16.59 -11.80 15.41
CA VAL A 127 15.41 -11.25 14.73
C VAL A 127 14.81 -12.23 13.76
N LEU A 128 15.63 -12.97 13.02
CA LEU A 128 15.12 -13.99 12.11
C LEU A 128 14.35 -15.07 12.88
N SER A 129 14.92 -15.56 13.98
CA SER A 129 14.27 -16.54 14.85
C SER A 129 12.97 -16.00 15.45
N ALA A 130 12.96 -14.74 15.91
CA ALA A 130 11.77 -14.09 16.40
C ALA A 130 10.70 -13.93 15.31
N ALA A 131 11.08 -13.50 14.11
CA ALA A 131 10.19 -13.32 12.98
C ALA A 131 9.58 -14.65 12.48
N GLN A 132 10.35 -15.75 12.54
CA GLN A 132 9.86 -17.09 12.23
C GLN A 132 8.81 -17.56 13.26
N ALA A 133 8.97 -17.21 14.54
CA ALA A 133 8.03 -17.53 15.60
C ALA A 133 6.78 -16.61 15.60
N LEU A 134 6.90 -15.39 15.07
CA LEU A 134 5.86 -14.36 15.05
C LEU A 134 4.91 -14.52 13.86
N THR A 135 4.03 -15.53 13.96
CA THR A 135 3.09 -15.92 12.90
C THR A 135 1.79 -15.11 12.88
N TRP A 136 1.45 -14.35 13.92
CA TRP A 136 0.16 -13.65 13.96
C TRP A 136 0.11 -12.40 13.07
N ALA A 137 -0.67 -12.43 11.98
CA ALA A 137 -0.83 -11.29 11.07
C ALA A 137 -1.34 -10.02 11.75
N GLY A 138 -2.17 -10.17 12.79
CA GLY A 138 -2.74 -9.04 13.50
C GLY A 138 -1.70 -8.25 14.29
N TRP A 139 -0.61 -8.88 14.71
CA TRP A 139 0.48 -8.16 15.36
C TRP A 139 1.21 -7.27 14.36
N TRP A 140 1.61 -7.83 13.21
CA TRP A 140 2.29 -7.09 12.15
C TRP A 140 1.47 -5.89 11.66
N ALA A 141 0.16 -6.08 11.43
CA ALA A 141 -0.72 -5.02 10.96
C ALA A 141 -0.95 -3.90 12.01
N ASN A 142 -1.04 -4.26 13.29
CA ASN A 142 -1.37 -3.30 14.35
C ASN A 142 -0.15 -2.66 15.03
N THR A 143 1.04 -3.23 14.86
CA THR A 143 2.28 -2.72 15.47
C THR A 143 3.19 -2.09 14.42
N LEU A 144 3.24 -2.70 13.23
CA LEU A 144 4.23 -2.36 12.22
C LEU A 144 3.61 -2.07 10.87
N SER A 145 2.32 -1.74 10.73
CA SER A 145 1.82 -1.30 9.41
C SER A 145 2.48 -0.01 8.94
N TYR A 146 2.54 0.21 7.62
CA TYR A 146 3.15 1.41 7.03
C TYR A 146 2.70 2.74 7.69
N GLY A 147 1.41 2.88 8.00
CA GLY A 147 0.88 4.08 8.65
C GLY A 147 1.50 4.29 10.04
N ILE A 148 1.57 3.23 10.83
CA ILE A 148 2.12 3.27 12.20
C ILE A 148 3.62 3.54 12.17
N ARG A 149 4.37 2.87 11.29
CA ARG A 149 5.82 3.11 11.14
C ARG A 149 6.10 4.56 10.76
N LYS A 150 5.30 5.14 9.86
CA LYS A 150 5.44 6.53 9.42
C LYS A 150 5.12 7.53 10.53
N ASP A 151 4.11 7.25 11.35
CA ASP A 151 3.69 8.15 12.43
C ASP A 151 4.65 8.15 13.63
N ASN A 152 5.38 7.05 13.84
CA ASN A 152 6.30 6.88 14.97
C ASN A 152 7.78 7.04 14.60
N ASP A 153 8.13 7.06 13.32
CA ASP A 153 9.50 7.23 12.81
C ASP A 153 10.52 6.26 13.45
N TYR A 154 10.13 4.97 13.54
CA TYR A 154 10.98 3.94 14.13
C TYR A 154 12.31 3.79 13.37
N GLY A 155 13.40 3.71 14.13
CA GLY A 155 14.71 3.30 13.64
C GLY A 155 14.86 1.79 13.62
N GLN A 156 16.05 1.32 13.21
CA GLN A 156 16.32 -0.12 13.16
C GLN A 156 16.26 -0.76 14.55
N GLU A 157 16.88 -0.15 15.57
CA GLU A 157 16.89 -0.66 16.95
C GLU A 157 15.48 -0.87 17.52
N GLU A 158 14.56 0.06 17.25
CA GLU A 158 13.17 -0.09 17.65
C GLU A 158 12.50 -1.25 16.92
N PHE A 159 12.76 -1.45 15.61
CA PHE A 159 12.24 -2.62 14.91
C PHE A 159 12.79 -3.93 15.46
N TYR A 160 14.09 -4.00 15.76
CA TYR A 160 14.72 -5.15 16.42
C TYR A 160 13.96 -5.51 17.70
N THR A 161 13.82 -4.52 18.58
CA THR A 161 13.15 -4.69 19.88
C THR A 161 11.70 -5.12 19.70
N LEU A 162 10.95 -4.44 18.82
CA LEU A 162 9.54 -4.73 18.58
C LEU A 162 9.33 -6.15 18.06
N VAL A 163 10.13 -6.61 17.11
CA VAL A 163 9.99 -7.97 16.55
C VAL A 163 10.27 -9.04 17.60
N ILE A 164 11.32 -8.86 18.42
CA ILE A 164 11.65 -9.78 19.52
C ILE A 164 10.53 -9.80 20.57
N ASP A 165 10.09 -8.62 21.03
CA ASP A 165 8.99 -8.48 21.99
C ASP A 165 7.68 -9.08 21.44
N GLY A 166 7.42 -8.90 20.15
CA GLY A 166 6.27 -9.47 19.45
C GLY A 166 6.28 -11.00 19.49
N ALA A 167 7.43 -11.62 19.20
CA ALA A 167 7.59 -13.07 19.27
C ALA A 167 7.40 -13.60 20.71
N GLU A 168 7.91 -12.90 21.73
CA GLU A 168 7.67 -13.26 23.12
C GLU A 168 6.19 -13.17 23.52
N GLN A 169 5.50 -12.12 23.05
CA GLN A 169 4.07 -11.95 23.29
C GLN A 169 3.27 -13.06 22.60
N GLU A 170 3.64 -13.42 21.36
CA GLU A 170 3.00 -14.52 20.65
C GLU A 170 3.21 -15.87 21.37
N ALA A 171 4.39 -16.12 21.92
CA ALA A 171 4.65 -17.33 22.70
C ALA A 171 3.78 -17.43 23.97
N LYS A 172 3.38 -16.29 24.55
CA LYS A 172 2.51 -16.20 25.73
C LYS A 172 1.02 -16.20 25.37
N ARG A 173 0.66 -16.04 24.10
CA ARG A 173 -0.72 -15.89 23.66
C ARG A 173 -1.46 -17.22 23.66
N ASP A 174 -2.68 -17.23 24.18
CA ASP A 174 -3.55 -18.40 24.10
C ASP A 174 -4.04 -18.58 22.65
N LYS A 175 -3.72 -19.74 22.06
CA LYS A 175 -4.12 -20.09 20.70
C LYS A 175 -5.63 -20.33 20.58
N SER A 176 -6.36 -20.48 21.68
CA SER A 176 -7.82 -20.58 21.69
C SER A 176 -8.52 -19.32 21.12
N GLU A 177 -7.89 -18.14 21.25
CA GLU A 177 -8.38 -16.89 20.66
C GLU A 177 -8.25 -16.84 19.13
N ARG A 178 -7.55 -17.79 18.49
CA ARG A 178 -7.42 -17.87 17.02
C ARG A 178 -8.74 -18.29 16.34
N ILE A 179 -9.66 -18.93 17.06
CA ILE A 179 -10.91 -19.52 16.51
C ILE A 179 -12.17 -18.72 16.91
N VAL A 180 -12.12 -17.86 17.94
CA VAL A 180 -13.34 -17.19 18.44
C VAL A 180 -13.65 -15.91 17.65
N ALA A 181 -14.13 -16.10 16.43
CA ALA A 181 -15.08 -15.17 15.82
C ALA A 181 -16.20 -15.95 15.14
N GLU A 182 -16.72 -17.00 15.79
CA GLU A 182 -18.15 -17.30 15.60
C GLU A 182 -18.92 -16.09 16.09
N ASN A 183 -19.54 -15.43 15.13
CA ASN A 183 -20.31 -14.21 15.29
C ASN A 183 -21.37 -14.42 16.39
N PRO A 184 -21.36 -13.66 17.52
CA PRO A 184 -22.44 -13.73 18.51
C PRO A 184 -23.79 -13.24 17.95
N HIS A 185 -23.83 -12.78 16.69
CA HIS A 185 -25.04 -12.46 15.94
C HIS A 185 -25.52 -13.55 14.95
N ASP A 186 -24.89 -14.72 14.90
CA ASP A 186 -25.40 -15.87 14.11
C ASP A 186 -26.46 -16.69 14.85
N SER A 187 -26.86 -16.27 16.06
CA SER A 187 -28.09 -16.77 16.68
C SER A 187 -29.29 -16.21 15.91
N ASN A 188 -29.72 -16.94 14.88
CA ASN A 188 -31.01 -16.74 14.25
C ASN A 188 -32.10 -17.31 15.17
N PRO A 189 -32.93 -16.50 15.85
CA PRO A 189 -33.97 -17.01 16.74
C PRO A 189 -35.12 -17.70 15.99
N ASP A 190 -35.08 -17.78 14.67
CA ASP A 190 -36.10 -18.44 13.83
C ASP A 190 -35.71 -19.85 13.34
N GLU A 191 -34.59 -20.43 13.79
CA GLU A 191 -34.31 -21.85 13.59
C GLU A 191 -34.66 -22.68 14.83
N SER A 192 -35.96 -22.80 15.09
CA SER A 192 -36.51 -23.96 15.80
C SER A 192 -37.82 -24.36 15.14
N GLU A 193 -37.78 -25.51 14.45
CA GLU A 193 -38.98 -26.34 14.19
C GLU A 193 -39.56 -26.89 15.50
#